data_AF-A0A7X7BGW6-F1
#
_entry.id   AF-A0A7X7BGW6-F1
#
_cell.length_a   1.000
_cell.length_b   1.000
_cell.length_c   1.000
_cell.angle_alpha   90.00
_cell.angle_beta   90.00
_cell.angle_gamma   90.00
#
_symmetry.space_group_name_H-M   'P 1'
#
loop_
_entity.id
_entity.type
_entity.pdbx_description
1 polymer ?
#
loop_
_entity_poly.entity_id
_entity_poly.type
_entity_poly.pdbx_seq_one_letter_code
_entity_poly.pdbx_strand_id
1 'polypeptide(L)'
;MFKLSKKQIVWLTGILAGAAFILNRVLDPDIEGYAAVSIVIMLLGTIIAGYNIFKTALVGLRYRVIGIDLLVSIAAIGAVIIAEYWEAQAVTFLFTMGDYLESLTLEKTRNSIRSLMDLAPDSARVRRNNEEIEISPADVLHGDLLIIKPGEKIAVDGEVLEGSAYVNQAAITGESMPVSRDPGEEVFSGTIVESGYLLVKAEKVGADTTFARILHMVEEAQDKKAASQKFLEKFAAWYTPAI
;
A
#
# COMPACT_ATOMS: atom_id res chain seq x y z
N MET A 1 -1.24 8.09 24.00
CA MET A 1 -0.70 9.04 23.00
C MET A 1 -1.53 8.92 21.73
N PHE A 2 -2.41 9.88 21.45
CA PHE A 2 -3.23 9.88 20.24
C PHE A 2 -2.31 9.94 19.02
N LYS A 3 -2.21 8.86 18.24
CA LYS A 3 -1.52 8.89 16.94
C LYS A 3 -2.49 9.53 15.94
N LEU A 4 -2.26 10.80 15.62
CA LEU A 4 -2.99 11.48 14.53
C LEU A 4 -2.66 10.79 13.20
N SER A 5 -3.66 10.60 12.34
CA SER A 5 -3.44 10.09 10.99
C SER A 5 -2.76 11.14 10.10
N LYS A 6 -2.07 10.73 9.03
CA LYS A 6 -1.46 11.68 8.07
C LYS A 6 -2.47 12.71 7.55
N LYS A 7 -3.69 12.25 7.23
CA LYS A 7 -4.82 13.11 6.84
C LYS A 7 -5.13 14.16 7.92
N GLN A 8 -5.25 13.75 9.18
CA GLN A 8 -5.54 14.67 10.28
C GLN A 8 -4.44 15.71 10.47
N ILE A 9 -3.17 15.32 10.35
CA ILE A 9 -2.03 16.23 10.45
C ILE A 9 -2.10 17.29 9.35
N VAL A 10 -2.33 16.89 8.10
CA VAL A 10 -2.43 17.83 6.97
C VAL A 10 -3.59 18.80 7.12
N TRP A 11 -4.78 18.33 7.49
CA TRP A 11 -5.93 19.21 7.70
C TRP A 11 -5.70 20.18 8.86
N LEU A 12 -5.18 19.68 9.98
CA LEU A 12 -4.93 20.50 11.16
C LEU A 12 -3.87 21.57 10.90
N THR A 13 -2.76 21.21 10.25
CA THR A 13 -1.69 22.15 9.91
C THR A 13 -2.11 23.15 8.84
N GLY A 14 -2.94 22.74 7.88
CA GLY A 14 -3.55 23.63 6.88
C GLY A 14 -4.53 24.63 7.50
N ILE A 15 -5.37 24.19 8.45
CA ILE A 15 -6.26 25.09 9.20
C ILE A 15 -5.44 26.10 10.01
N LEU A 16 -4.37 25.65 10.68
CA LEU A 16 -3.49 26.55 11.44
C LEU A 16 -2.79 27.57 10.53
N ALA A 17 -2.33 27.15 9.34
CA ALA A 17 -1.71 28.07 8.36
C ALA A 17 -2.71 29.10 7.83
N GLY A 18 -3.93 28.66 7.49
CA GLY A 18 -5.01 29.56 7.07
C GLY A 18 -5.42 30.54 8.17
N ALA A 19 -5.54 30.07 9.41
CA ALA A 19 -5.85 30.91 10.57
C ALA A 19 -4.76 31.96 10.81
N ALA A 20 -3.48 31.56 10.78
CA ALA A 20 -2.35 32.48 10.94
C ALA A 20 -2.30 33.55 9.84
N PHE A 21 -2.56 33.15 8.58
CA PHE A 21 -2.61 34.07 7.44
C PHE A 21 -3.76 35.09 7.57
N ILE A 22 -4.96 34.63 7.94
CA ILE A 22 -6.13 35.51 8.13
C ILE A 22 -5.89 36.47 9.31
N LEU A 23 -5.36 35.97 10.43
CA LEU A 23 -5.01 36.79 11.60
C LEU A 23 -3.99 37.87 11.25
N ASN A 24 -3.00 37.56 10.42
CA ASN A 24 -1.97 38.51 9.99
C ASN A 24 -2.49 39.54 8.97
N ARG A 25 -3.43 39.16 8.10
CA ARG A 25 -3.89 40.02 6.99
C ARG A 25 -5.13 40.85 7.28
N VAL A 26 -6.02 40.37 8.17
CA VAL A 26 -7.35 40.95 8.42
C VAL A 26 -7.41 41.75 9.73
N LEU A 27 -6.57 41.44 10.71
CA LEU A 27 -6.48 42.23 11.95
C LEU A 27 -5.25 43.13 11.90
N ASP A 28 -5.45 44.42 12.17
CA ASP A 28 -4.40 45.44 12.10
C ASP A 28 -3.15 45.01 12.92
N PRO A 29 -1.94 45.07 12.32
CA PRO A 29 -0.70 44.69 12.99
C PRO A 29 -0.31 45.59 14.19
N ASP A 30 -1.00 46.71 14.40
CA ASP A 30 -0.75 47.69 15.48
C ASP A 30 -1.29 47.26 16.86
N ILE A 31 -1.95 46.12 16.96
CA ILE A 31 -2.37 45.55 18.25
C ILE A 31 -1.35 44.46 18.64
N GLU A 32 -0.44 44.80 19.55
CA GLU A 32 0.71 43.98 19.99
C GLU A 32 0.39 42.51 20.35
N GLY A 33 -0.86 42.20 20.71
CA GLY A 33 -1.30 40.85 21.06
C GLY A 33 -1.48 39.89 19.88
N TYR A 34 -1.85 40.37 18.68
CA TYR A 34 -2.18 39.47 17.56
C TYR A 34 -0.95 38.91 16.85
N ALA A 35 0.15 39.66 16.83
CA ALA A 35 1.43 39.20 16.30
C ALA A 35 1.96 37.98 17.09
N ALA A 36 1.92 38.03 18.42
CA ALA A 36 2.36 36.93 19.27
C ALA A 36 1.48 35.68 19.10
N VAL A 37 0.15 35.83 19.02
CA VAL A 37 -0.77 34.72 18.81
C VAL A 37 -0.52 34.06 17.44
N SER A 38 -0.31 34.85 16.39
CA SER A 38 -0.02 34.33 15.05
C SER A 38 1.31 33.54 15.03
N ILE A 39 2.36 34.06 15.65
CA ILE A 39 3.65 33.35 15.78
C ILE A 39 3.49 32.02 16.50
N VAL A 40 2.74 31.97 17.61
CA VAL A 40 2.48 30.73 18.35
C VAL A 40 1.73 29.71 17.48
N ILE A 41 0.73 30.16 16.71
CA ILE A 41 0.00 29.29 15.77
C ILE A 41 0.93 28.75 14.67
N MET A 42 1.80 29.60 14.11
CA MET A 42 2.75 29.21 13.07
C MET A 42 3.77 28.19 13.59
N LEU A 43 4.32 28.41 14.78
CA LEU A 43 5.24 27.49 15.44
C LEU A 43 4.58 26.16 15.77
N LEU A 44 3.35 26.17 16.29
CA LEU A 44 2.59 24.94 16.55
C LEU A 44 2.32 24.18 15.25
N GLY A 45 1.91 24.87 14.19
CA GLY A 45 1.74 24.27 12.86
C GLY A 45 3.03 23.63 12.35
N THR A 46 4.15 24.34 12.48
CA THR A 46 5.49 23.88 12.08
C THR A 46 5.91 22.64 12.87
N ILE A 47 5.71 22.61 14.19
CA ILE A 47 6.07 21.47 15.04
C ILE A 47 5.23 20.25 14.69
N ILE A 48 3.92 20.42 14.50
CA ILE A 48 3.00 19.32 14.20
C ILE A 48 3.30 18.73 12.81
N ALA A 49 3.48 19.57 11.79
CA ALA A 49 3.85 19.15 10.44
C ALA A 49 5.27 18.53 10.43
N GLY A 50 6.21 19.23 11.05
CA GLY A 50 7.64 18.92 11.05
C GLY A 50 8.04 17.72 11.90
N TYR A 51 7.22 17.26 12.85
CA TYR A 51 7.56 16.16 13.76
C TYR A 51 7.99 14.88 13.00
N ASN A 52 7.21 14.47 11.98
CA ASN A 52 7.53 13.29 11.19
C ASN A 52 8.77 13.52 10.31
N ILE A 53 8.90 14.71 9.71
CA ILE A 53 10.03 15.09 8.85
C ILE A 53 11.33 15.03 9.65
N PHE A 54 11.36 15.68 10.82
CA PHE A 54 12.53 15.72 11.71
C PHE A 54 12.91 14.35 12.22
N LYS A 55 11.91 13.52 12.59
CA LYS A 55 12.15 12.15 13.02
C LYS A 55 12.80 11.32 11.91
N THR A 56 12.30 11.41 10.67
CA THR A 56 12.85 10.71 9.51
C THR A 56 14.26 11.21 9.19
N ALA A 57 14.47 12.52 9.20
CA ALA A 57 15.77 13.15 9.01
C ALA A 57 16.81 12.67 10.03
N LEU A 58 16.45 12.59 11.31
CA LEU A 58 17.35 12.17 12.38
C LEU A 58 17.71 10.69 12.29
N VAL A 59 16.75 9.84 11.90
CA VAL A 59 16.99 8.42 11.59
C VAL A 59 17.89 8.29 10.36
N GLY A 60 17.62 9.03 9.28
CA GLY A 60 18.44 9.05 8.07
C GLY A 60 19.89 9.43 8.37
N LEU A 61 20.08 10.51 9.13
CA LEU A 61 21.40 10.98 9.55
C LEU A 61 22.16 9.91 10.37
N ARG A 62 21.46 9.20 11.27
CA ARG A 62 22.06 8.08 12.03
C ARG A 62 22.56 6.96 11.13
N TYR A 63 21.88 6.69 10.03
CA TYR A 63 22.30 5.70 9.03
C TYR A 63 23.17 6.29 7.91
N ARG A 64 23.65 7.54 8.06
CA ARG A 64 24.44 8.27 7.05
C ARG A 64 23.73 8.41 5.69
N VAL A 65 22.40 8.44 5.71
CA VAL A 65 21.56 8.72 4.54
C VAL A 65 21.17 10.20 4.58
N ILE A 66 21.69 10.98 3.65
CA ILE A 66 21.30 12.37 3.45
C ILE A 66 20.15 12.38 2.44
N GLY A 67 18.96 12.73 2.93
CA GLY A 67 17.74 12.76 2.14
C GLY A 67 17.05 14.11 2.20
N ILE A 68 15.97 14.25 1.43
CA ILE A 68 15.17 15.48 1.35
C ILE A 68 14.57 15.88 2.72
N ASP A 69 14.26 14.91 3.58
CA ASP A 69 13.77 15.19 4.94
C ASP A 69 14.80 15.98 5.77
N LEU A 70 16.10 15.70 5.58
CA LEU A 70 17.17 16.43 6.28
C LEU A 70 17.26 17.87 5.79
N LEU A 71 17.22 18.06 4.47
CA LEU A 71 17.19 19.39 3.85
C LEU A 71 16.04 20.23 4.39
N VAL A 72 14.82 19.69 4.35
CA VAL A 72 13.61 20.38 4.82
C VAL A 72 13.68 20.66 6.33
N SER A 73 14.22 19.73 7.12
CA SER A 73 14.39 19.93 8.56
C SER A 73 15.36 21.07 8.86
N ILE A 74 16.51 21.13 8.19
CA ILE A 74 17.49 22.21 8.36
C ILE A 74 16.89 23.55 7.93
N ALA A 75 16.20 23.59 6.78
CA ALA A 75 15.54 24.81 6.29
C ALA A 75 14.49 25.33 7.28
N ALA A 76 13.64 24.45 7.81
CA ALA A 76 12.61 24.83 8.79
C ALA A 76 13.22 25.32 10.11
N ILE A 77 14.26 24.65 10.61
CA ILE A 77 14.98 25.09 11.82
C ILE A 77 15.66 26.44 11.58
N GLY A 78 16.32 26.61 10.43
CA GLY A 78 16.96 27.85 10.02
C GLY A 78 15.98 29.01 9.96
N ALA A 79 14.82 28.81 9.32
CA ALA A 79 13.73 29.78 9.23
C ALA A 79 13.23 30.22 10.63
N VAL A 80 13.05 29.27 11.56
CA VAL A 80 12.67 29.59 12.95
C VAL A 80 13.77 30.40 13.67
N ILE A 81 15.05 30.11 13.45
CA ILE A 81 16.17 30.84 14.08
C ILE A 81 16.24 32.30 13.61
N ILE A 82 15.96 32.57 12.33
CA ILE A 82 15.94 33.93 11.77
C ILE A 82 14.60 34.66 11.99
N ALA A 83 13.68 34.06 12.76
CA ALA A 83 12.33 34.58 13.04
C ALA A 83 11.38 34.67 11.82
N GLU A 84 11.68 33.93 10.75
CA GLU A 84 10.81 33.77 9.57
C GLU A 84 9.85 32.58 9.79
N TYR A 85 8.88 32.79 10.68
CA TYR A 85 7.96 31.73 11.14
C TYR A 85 6.96 31.29 10.06
N TRP A 86 6.60 32.21 9.17
CA TRP A 86 5.67 31.95 8.07
C TRP A 86 6.26 30.93 7.09
N GLU A 87 7.53 31.12 6.72
CA GLU A 87 8.31 30.29 5.83
C GLU A 87 8.48 28.89 6.43
N ALA A 88 8.82 28.81 7.73
CA ALA A 88 8.94 27.54 8.43
C ALA A 88 7.62 26.74 8.39
N GLN A 89 6.49 27.40 8.64
CA GLN A 89 5.18 26.74 8.61
C GLN A 89 4.78 26.36 7.18
N ALA A 90 4.98 27.25 6.21
CA ALA A 90 4.60 27.02 4.82
C ALA A 90 5.37 25.83 4.22
N VAL A 91 6.69 25.78 4.41
CA VAL A 91 7.54 24.70 3.89
C VAL A 91 7.17 23.35 4.52
N THR A 92 7.02 23.29 5.85
CA THR A 92 6.68 22.03 6.54
C THR A 92 5.26 21.56 6.19
N PHE A 93 4.31 22.48 6.04
CA PHE A 93 2.95 22.18 5.58
C PHE A 93 2.94 21.62 4.15
N LEU A 94 3.56 22.32 3.19
CA LEU A 94 3.59 21.90 1.78
C LEU A 94 4.26 20.53 1.63
N PHE A 95 5.34 20.29 2.38
CA PHE A 95 6.03 19.01 2.38
C PHE A 95 5.14 17.89 2.93
N THR A 96 4.48 18.12 4.06
CA THR A 96 3.58 17.13 4.68
C THR A 96 2.34 16.86 3.81
N MET A 97 1.82 17.89 3.15
CA MET A 97 0.76 17.76 2.15
C MET A 97 1.21 16.92 0.96
N GLY A 98 2.42 17.16 0.44
CA GLY A 98 3.02 16.36 -0.64
C GLY A 98 3.15 14.88 -0.26
N ASP A 99 3.72 14.58 0.90
CA ASP A 99 3.83 13.20 1.44
C ASP A 99 2.46 12.53 1.62
N TYR A 100 1.45 13.28 2.03
CA TYR A 100 0.08 12.75 2.13
C TYR A 100 -0.53 12.45 0.76
N LEU A 101 -0.40 13.35 -0.21
CA LEU A 101 -0.87 13.13 -1.58
C LEU A 101 -0.17 11.93 -2.22
N GLU A 102 1.14 11.78 -2.01
CA GLU A 102 1.90 10.61 -2.43
C GLU A 102 1.38 9.32 -1.80
N SER A 103 1.12 9.35 -0.49
CA SER A 103 0.56 8.20 0.23
C SER A 103 -0.81 7.78 -0.32
N LEU A 104 -1.67 8.75 -0.68
CA LEU A 104 -2.97 8.47 -1.31
C LEU A 104 -2.81 7.80 -2.68
N THR A 105 -1.85 8.25 -3.50
CA THR A 105 -1.59 7.64 -4.81
C THR A 105 -1.12 6.20 -4.66
N LEU A 106 -0.21 5.91 -3.71
CA LEU A 106 0.27 4.55 -3.45
C LEU A 106 -0.82 3.62 -2.89
N GLU A 107 -1.67 4.13 -1.99
CA GLU A 107 -2.76 3.34 -1.39
C GLU A 107 -3.81 2.95 -2.44
N LYS A 108 -4.11 3.85 -3.38
CA LYS A 108 -5.04 3.57 -4.48
C LYS A 108 -4.55 2.40 -5.35
N THR A 109 -3.25 2.28 -5.58
CA THR A 109 -2.69 1.18 -6.37
C THR A 109 -2.67 -0.15 -5.60
N ARG A 110 -2.44 -0.12 -4.29
CA ARG A 110 -2.49 -1.32 -3.43
C ARG A 110 -3.90 -1.92 -3.31
N ASN A 111 -4.95 -1.11 -3.37
CA ASN A 111 -6.32 -1.63 -3.31
C ASN A 111 -6.69 -2.51 -4.52
N SER A 112 -6.06 -2.32 -5.69
CA SER A 112 -6.26 -3.20 -6.85
C SER A 112 -5.69 -4.61 -6.65
N ILE A 113 -4.71 -4.77 -5.76
CA ILE A 113 -4.20 -6.10 -5.36
C ILE A 113 -5.18 -6.78 -4.42
N ARG A 114 -5.82 -6.03 -3.51
CA ARG A 114 -6.78 -6.62 -2.56
C ARG A 114 -7.96 -7.29 -3.26
N SER A 115 -8.45 -6.72 -4.36
CA SER A 115 -9.47 -7.37 -5.19
C SER A 115 -9.01 -8.68 -5.84
N LEU A 116 -7.70 -8.92 -5.97
CA LEU A 116 -7.16 -10.22 -6.39
C LEU A 116 -7.14 -11.22 -5.24
N MET A 117 -6.99 -10.78 -3.98
CA MET A 117 -7.10 -11.67 -2.82
C MET A 117 -8.52 -12.21 -2.65
N ASP A 118 -9.54 -11.44 -3.03
CA ASP A 118 -10.94 -11.90 -3.07
C ASP A 118 -11.17 -13.03 -4.11
N LEU A 119 -10.23 -13.25 -5.03
CA LEU A 119 -10.27 -14.38 -5.97
C LEU A 119 -9.73 -15.67 -5.35
N ALA A 120 -9.01 -15.62 -4.23
CA ALA A 120 -8.62 -16.83 -3.51
C ALA A 120 -9.88 -17.58 -3.02
N PRO A 121 -9.85 -18.92 -2.97
CA PRO A 121 -10.91 -19.70 -2.35
C PRO A 121 -10.88 -19.56 -0.83
N ASP A 122 -12.04 -19.61 -0.18
CA ASP A 122 -12.16 -19.60 1.29
C ASP A 122 -11.97 -21.00 1.91
N SER A 123 -12.27 -22.04 1.13
CA SER A 123 -12.19 -23.44 1.54
C SER A 123 -11.76 -24.35 0.38
N ALA A 124 -11.25 -25.53 0.74
CA ALA A 124 -10.90 -26.59 -0.20
C ALA A 124 -11.51 -27.91 0.28
N ARG A 125 -12.16 -28.65 -0.63
CA ARG A 125 -12.76 -29.95 -0.34
C ARG A 125 -11.81 -31.07 -0.75
N VAL A 126 -11.26 -31.78 0.23
CA VAL A 126 -10.35 -32.92 0.00
C VAL A 126 -11.04 -34.25 0.29
N ARG A 127 -10.67 -35.28 -0.46
CA ARG A 127 -11.03 -36.68 -0.20
C ARG A 127 -9.87 -37.36 0.50
N ARG A 128 -9.99 -37.60 1.81
CA ARG A 128 -9.01 -38.34 2.62
C ARG A 128 -9.72 -39.51 3.30
N ASN A 129 -9.11 -40.69 3.30
CA ASN A 129 -9.72 -41.91 3.87
C ASN A 129 -11.14 -42.22 3.36
N ASN A 130 -11.41 -41.91 2.08
CA ASN A 130 -12.72 -42.08 1.44
C ASN A 130 -13.86 -41.21 1.99
N GLU A 131 -13.53 -40.18 2.79
CA GLU A 131 -14.46 -39.16 3.28
C GLU A 131 -14.13 -37.79 2.65
N GLU A 132 -15.17 -36.99 2.41
CA GLU A 132 -15.02 -35.60 1.97
C GLU A 132 -14.90 -34.69 3.19
N ILE A 133 -13.82 -33.91 3.26
CA ILE A 133 -13.55 -32.99 4.35
C ILE A 133 -13.27 -31.61 3.76
N GLU A 134 -13.92 -30.60 4.30
CA GLU A 134 -13.67 -29.20 3.95
C GLU A 134 -12.60 -28.64 4.88
N ILE A 135 -11.49 -28.18 4.31
CA ILE A 135 -10.31 -27.68 5.02
C ILE A 135 -9.92 -26.29 4.49
N SER A 136 -9.03 -25.60 5.20
CA SER A 136 -8.45 -24.36 4.67
C SER A 136 -7.60 -24.69 3.43
N PRO A 137 -7.59 -23.83 2.39
CA PRO A 137 -6.67 -23.98 1.26
C PRO A 137 -5.19 -24.07 1.66
N ALA A 138 -4.82 -23.46 2.80
CA ALA A 138 -3.47 -23.52 3.35
C ALA A 138 -3.08 -24.90 3.92
N ASP A 139 -4.07 -25.73 4.28
CA ASP A 139 -3.87 -27.06 4.85
C ASP A 139 -3.88 -28.18 3.79
N VAL A 140 -4.03 -27.82 2.52
CA VAL A 140 -3.98 -28.75 1.39
C VAL A 140 -2.51 -29.13 1.13
N LEU A 141 -2.27 -30.43 1.04
CA LEU A 141 -0.94 -30.99 0.84
C LEU A 141 -0.77 -31.48 -0.60
N HIS A 142 0.47 -31.48 -1.08
CA HIS A 142 0.81 -32.10 -2.36
C HIS A 142 0.32 -33.56 -2.38
N GLY A 143 -0.37 -33.94 -3.45
CA GLY A 143 -0.91 -35.28 -3.65
C GLY A 143 -2.30 -35.51 -3.04
N ASP A 144 -2.87 -34.55 -2.31
CA ASP A 144 -4.28 -34.61 -1.91
C ASP A 144 -5.19 -34.69 -3.13
N LEU A 145 -6.32 -35.37 -2.96
CA LEU A 145 -7.38 -35.44 -3.96
C LEU A 145 -8.45 -34.41 -3.62
N LEU A 146 -8.64 -33.42 -4.48
CA LEU A 146 -9.64 -32.37 -4.31
C LEU A 146 -10.86 -32.67 -5.17
N ILE A 147 -12.04 -32.51 -4.58
CA ILE A 147 -13.30 -32.60 -5.30
C ILE A 147 -13.80 -31.19 -5.51
N ILE A 148 -14.01 -30.81 -6.76
CA ILE A 148 -14.40 -29.46 -7.14
C ILE A 148 -15.74 -29.54 -7.86
N LYS A 149 -16.73 -28.85 -7.33
CA LYS A 149 -18.12 -28.83 -7.81
C LYS A 149 -18.39 -27.58 -8.67
N PRO A 150 -19.47 -27.56 -9.47
CA PRO A 150 -19.87 -26.36 -10.18
C PRO A 150 -20.05 -25.17 -9.23
N GLY A 151 -19.51 -24.01 -9.62
CA GLY A 151 -19.50 -22.78 -8.86
C GLY A 151 -18.34 -22.64 -7.86
N GLU A 152 -17.56 -23.70 -7.63
CA GLU A 152 -16.40 -23.64 -6.72
C GLU A 152 -15.15 -23.15 -7.46
N LYS A 153 -14.29 -22.45 -6.70
CA LYS A 153 -12.96 -22.03 -7.15
C LYS A 153 -11.96 -23.16 -6.92
N ILE A 154 -11.04 -23.34 -7.86
CA ILE A 154 -9.95 -24.30 -7.74
C ILE A 154 -8.90 -23.73 -6.77
N ALA A 155 -8.57 -24.46 -5.70
CA ALA A 155 -7.67 -23.98 -4.64
C ALA A 155 -6.18 -24.21 -4.91
N VAL A 156 -5.84 -25.16 -5.77
CA VAL A 156 -4.46 -25.63 -6.01
C VAL A 156 -4.25 -25.83 -7.50
N ASP A 157 -3.00 -25.86 -7.95
CA ASP A 157 -2.72 -26.36 -9.29
C ASP A 157 -2.59 -27.89 -9.23
N GLY A 158 -3.08 -28.58 -10.25
CA GLY A 158 -3.03 -30.03 -10.27
C GLY A 158 -3.55 -30.66 -11.55
N GLU A 159 -3.51 -31.98 -11.59
CA GLU A 159 -3.96 -32.80 -12.72
C GLU A 159 -5.37 -33.35 -12.45
N VAL A 160 -6.25 -33.31 -13.45
CA VAL A 160 -7.57 -33.95 -13.38
C VAL A 160 -7.41 -35.46 -13.44
N LEU A 161 -7.87 -36.16 -12.41
CA LEU A 161 -7.92 -37.62 -12.38
C LEU A 161 -9.25 -38.18 -12.90
N GLU A 162 -10.36 -37.54 -12.54
CA GLU A 162 -11.70 -37.98 -12.89
C GLU A 162 -12.65 -36.79 -13.10
N GLY A 163 -13.70 -37.02 -13.87
CA GLY A 163 -14.71 -36.01 -14.19
C GLY A 163 -14.38 -35.25 -15.48
N SER A 164 -15.30 -34.38 -15.86
CA SER A 164 -15.17 -33.48 -17.00
C SER A 164 -15.94 -32.21 -16.67
N ALA A 165 -15.32 -31.06 -16.90
CA ALA A 165 -15.88 -29.77 -16.50
C ALA A 165 -15.44 -28.62 -17.40
N TYR A 166 -16.27 -27.58 -17.48
CA TYR A 166 -15.89 -26.32 -18.09
C TYR A 166 -15.33 -25.39 -17.03
N VAL A 167 -14.09 -24.94 -17.23
CA VAL A 167 -13.35 -24.11 -16.28
C VAL A 167 -13.11 -22.73 -16.89
N ASN A 168 -13.55 -21.70 -16.18
CA ASN A 168 -13.28 -20.31 -16.50
C ASN A 168 -11.90 -19.91 -15.97
N GLN A 169 -10.98 -19.62 -16.89
CA GLN A 169 -9.58 -19.29 -16.60
C GLN A 169 -9.29 -17.79 -16.73
N ALA A 170 -10.31 -16.94 -16.81
CA ALA A 170 -10.17 -15.50 -17.05
C ALA A 170 -9.26 -14.80 -16.02
N ALA A 171 -9.21 -15.29 -14.79
CA ALA A 171 -8.33 -14.75 -13.74
C ALA A 171 -6.83 -14.91 -14.05
N ILE A 172 -6.45 -15.87 -14.91
CA ILE A 172 -5.06 -16.14 -15.28
C ILE A 172 -4.79 -15.74 -16.72
N THR A 173 -5.65 -16.19 -17.66
CA THR A 173 -5.41 -16.00 -19.10
C THR A 173 -5.99 -14.70 -19.64
N GLY A 174 -6.95 -14.09 -18.91
CA GLY A 174 -7.72 -12.94 -19.39
C GLY A 174 -8.80 -13.30 -20.42
N GLU A 175 -8.93 -14.57 -20.80
CA GLU A 175 -9.94 -15.03 -21.75
C GLU A 175 -11.21 -15.46 -21.02
N SER A 176 -12.35 -14.87 -21.40
CA SER A 176 -13.65 -15.12 -20.75
C SER A 176 -14.34 -16.42 -21.18
N MET A 177 -13.86 -17.08 -22.24
CA MET A 177 -14.47 -18.33 -22.71
C MET A 177 -14.02 -19.50 -21.82
N PRO A 178 -14.95 -20.25 -21.20
CA PRO A 178 -14.62 -21.44 -20.44
C PRO A 178 -14.00 -22.52 -21.34
N VAL A 179 -13.01 -23.22 -20.80
CA VAL A 179 -12.29 -24.30 -21.50
C VAL A 179 -12.69 -25.63 -20.86
N SER A 180 -12.95 -26.66 -21.69
CA SER A 180 -13.18 -28.01 -21.20
C SER A 180 -11.93 -28.56 -20.53
N ARG A 181 -12.10 -29.28 -19.44
CA ARG A 181 -11.03 -30.00 -18.73
C ARG A 181 -11.44 -31.44 -18.51
N ASP A 182 -10.62 -32.35 -19.03
CA ASP A 182 -10.82 -33.80 -19.01
C ASP A 182 -9.67 -34.51 -18.27
N PRO A 183 -9.80 -35.80 -17.93
CA PRO A 183 -8.76 -36.52 -17.20
C PRO A 183 -7.41 -36.51 -17.93
N GLY A 184 -6.34 -36.25 -17.19
CA GLY A 184 -4.98 -36.07 -17.70
C GLY A 184 -4.61 -34.63 -18.05
N GLU A 185 -5.54 -33.68 -17.94
CA GLU A 185 -5.26 -32.27 -18.17
C GLU A 185 -5.00 -31.50 -16.86
N GLU A 186 -4.22 -30.43 -16.96
CA GLU A 186 -3.91 -29.56 -15.83
C GLU A 186 -5.03 -28.55 -15.54
N VAL A 187 -5.22 -28.22 -14.27
CA VAL A 187 -6.05 -27.10 -13.82
C VAL A 187 -5.26 -26.16 -12.94
N PHE A 188 -5.65 -24.90 -12.95
CA PHE A 188 -4.94 -23.84 -12.23
C PHE A 188 -5.77 -23.31 -11.08
N SER A 189 -5.10 -23.02 -9.97
CA SER A 189 -5.63 -22.27 -8.82
C SER A 189 -6.25 -20.93 -9.24
N GLY A 190 -7.29 -20.51 -8.53
CA GLY A 190 -7.98 -19.23 -8.78
C GLY A 190 -8.93 -19.24 -9.99
N THR A 191 -9.02 -20.35 -10.72
CA THR A 191 -10.01 -20.55 -11.79
C THR A 191 -11.32 -21.10 -11.23
N ILE A 192 -12.43 -20.97 -11.97
CA ILE A 192 -13.77 -21.33 -11.50
C ILE A 192 -14.33 -22.46 -12.35
N VAL A 193 -14.84 -23.52 -11.71
CA VAL A 193 -15.60 -24.56 -12.40
C VAL A 193 -17.01 -24.04 -12.67
N GLU A 194 -17.39 -23.81 -13.92
CA GLU A 194 -18.73 -23.31 -14.25
C GLU A 194 -19.77 -24.43 -14.36
N SER A 195 -19.37 -25.58 -14.88
CA SER A 195 -20.24 -26.76 -15.01
C SER A 195 -19.43 -28.05 -15.02
N GLY A 196 -20.05 -29.15 -14.60
CA GLY A 196 -19.37 -30.44 -14.41
C GLY A 196 -18.68 -30.55 -13.04
N TYR A 197 -17.91 -31.61 -12.83
CA TYR A 197 -17.15 -31.79 -11.59
C TYR A 197 -15.77 -32.34 -11.93
N LEU A 198 -14.80 -32.06 -11.06
CA LEU A 198 -13.44 -32.56 -11.20
C LEU A 198 -12.96 -33.20 -9.91
N LEU A 199 -12.29 -34.33 -10.04
CA LEU A 199 -11.39 -34.86 -9.01
C LEU A 199 -9.97 -34.54 -9.43
N VAL A 200 -9.31 -33.66 -8.68
CA VAL A 200 -7.99 -33.11 -9.03
C VAL A 200 -6.95 -33.59 -8.03
N LYS A 201 -5.80 -34.05 -8.52
CA LYS A 201 -4.65 -34.35 -7.67
C LYS A 201 -3.80 -33.11 -7.51
N ALA A 202 -3.61 -32.64 -6.28
CA ALA A 202 -2.80 -31.46 -5.98
C ALA A 202 -1.32 -31.68 -6.38
N GLU A 203 -0.77 -30.77 -7.18
CA GLU A 203 0.66 -30.75 -7.55
C GLU A 203 1.38 -29.53 -6.99
N LYS A 204 0.75 -28.35 -7.05
CA LYS A 204 1.31 -27.14 -6.43
C LYS A 204 0.30 -26.55 -5.47
N VAL A 205 0.73 -26.29 -4.23
CA VAL A 205 -0.13 -25.86 -3.13
C VAL A 205 0.42 -24.58 -2.49
N GLY A 206 -0.47 -23.81 -1.83
CA GLY A 206 -0.08 -22.57 -1.16
C GLY A 206 0.68 -21.59 -2.06
N ALA A 207 1.85 -21.16 -1.60
CA ALA A 207 2.70 -20.18 -2.29
C ALA A 207 3.28 -20.67 -3.63
N ASP A 208 3.26 -21.99 -3.88
CA ASP A 208 3.79 -22.57 -5.11
C ASP A 208 2.78 -22.59 -6.26
N THR A 209 1.52 -22.26 -5.99
CA THR A 209 0.46 -22.18 -7.00
C THR A 209 0.73 -21.06 -8.02
N THR A 210 0.23 -21.24 -9.24
CA THR A 210 0.35 -20.27 -10.33
C THR A 210 -0.29 -18.94 -9.94
N PHE A 211 -1.48 -18.99 -9.32
CA PHE A 211 -2.16 -17.80 -8.84
C PHE A 211 -1.35 -17.08 -7.75
N ALA A 212 -0.78 -17.80 -6.77
CA ALA A 212 0.06 -17.18 -5.74
C ALA A 212 1.33 -16.53 -6.31
N ARG A 213 1.95 -17.14 -7.32
CA ARG A 213 3.11 -16.56 -8.01
C ARG A 213 2.73 -15.27 -8.75
N ILE A 214 1.58 -15.26 -9.43
CA ILE A 214 1.05 -14.05 -10.08
C ILE A 214 0.81 -12.96 -9.04
N LEU A 215 0.16 -13.29 -7.92
CA LEU A 215 -0.10 -12.33 -6.84
C LEU A 215 1.20 -11.73 -6.31
N HIS A 216 2.19 -12.57 -6.00
CA HIS A 216 3.50 -12.12 -5.51
C HIS A 216 4.23 -11.22 -6.52
N MET A 217 4.22 -11.57 -7.81
CA MET A 217 4.83 -10.73 -8.86
C MET A 217 4.14 -9.37 -8.98
N VAL A 218 2.82 -9.32 -8.82
CA VAL A 218 2.05 -8.07 -8.84
C VAL A 218 2.37 -7.23 -7.59
N GLU A 219 2.45 -7.84 -6.41
CA GLU A 219 2.86 -7.17 -5.17
C GLU A 219 4.27 -6.56 -5.28
N GLU A 220 5.26 -7.33 -5.74
CA GLU A 220 6.63 -6.83 -5.94
C GLU A 220 6.72 -5.69 -6.96
N ALA A 221 5.88 -5.71 -7.99
CA ALA A 221 5.83 -4.63 -8.97
C ALA A 221 5.27 -3.34 -8.36
N GLN A 222 4.29 -3.44 -7.45
CA GLN A 222 3.66 -2.29 -6.79
C GLN A 222 4.48 -1.71 -5.64
N ASP A 223 5.27 -2.50 -4.93
CA ASP A 223 6.05 -2.05 -3.77
C ASP A 223 7.30 -1.21 -4.13
N LYS A 224 7.45 -0.82 -5.39
CA LYS A 224 8.52 0.07 -5.83
C LYS A 224 8.13 1.52 -5.58
N LYS A 225 8.93 2.23 -4.75
CA LYS A 225 8.85 3.71 -4.59
C LYS A 225 8.68 4.41 -5.94
N ALA A 226 7.86 5.47 -5.96
CA ALA A 226 7.62 6.27 -7.15
C ALA A 226 8.93 6.76 -7.78
N ALA A 227 9.01 6.75 -9.12
CA ALA A 227 10.22 7.17 -9.84
C ALA A 227 10.63 8.61 -9.49
N SER A 228 9.66 9.50 -9.28
CA SER A 228 9.85 10.89 -8.86
C SER A 228 10.50 11.00 -7.47
N GLN A 229 10.05 10.19 -6.50
CA GLN A 229 10.60 10.16 -5.15
C GLN A 229 12.07 9.74 -5.17
N LYS A 230 12.40 8.67 -5.92
CA LYS A 230 13.79 8.22 -6.08
C LYS A 230 14.69 9.29 -6.72
N PHE A 231 14.16 10.06 -7.68
CA PHE A 231 14.88 11.17 -8.28
C PHE A 231 15.15 12.28 -7.25
N LEU A 232 14.14 12.69 -6.48
CA LEU A 232 14.28 13.70 -5.45
C LEU A 232 15.25 13.28 -4.34
N GLU A 233 15.22 12.02 -3.92
CA GLU A 233 16.19 11.47 -2.94
C GLU A 233 17.62 11.54 -3.48
N LYS A 234 17.86 11.15 -4.75
CA LYS A 234 19.18 11.24 -5.38
C LYS A 234 19.66 12.68 -5.53
N PHE A 235 18.77 13.58 -5.94
CA PHE A 235 19.09 15.01 -6.03
C PHE A 235 19.45 15.58 -4.67
N ALA A 236 18.64 15.31 -3.64
CA ALA A 236 18.87 15.79 -2.29
C ALA A 236 20.17 15.25 -1.68
N ALA A 237 20.56 14.01 -1.97
CA ALA A 237 21.80 13.42 -1.47
C ALA A 237 23.05 14.19 -1.92
N TRP A 238 23.04 14.82 -3.09
CA TRP A 238 24.14 15.64 -3.58
C TRP A 238 23.95 17.14 -3.28
N TYR A 239 22.72 17.65 -3.39
CA TYR A 239 22.41 19.06 -3.18
C TYR A 239 22.50 19.47 -1.71
N THR A 240 21.97 18.67 -0.78
CA THR A 240 21.93 18.99 0.66
C THR A 240 23.31 19.19 1.30
N PRO A 241 24.35 18.38 1.03
CA PRO A 241 25.69 18.65 1.58
C PRO A 241 26.45 19.77 0.87
N ALA A 242 25.98 20.23 -0.29
CA ALA A 242 26.66 21.28 -1.06
C ALA A 242 26.29 22.70 -0.60
N ILE A 243 25.13 22.86 0.04
CA ILE A 243 24.66 24.11 0.66
C ILE A 243 24.95 24.13 2.17
#